data_AF-A0A542AZP8-F1
#
_entry.id   AF-A0A542AZP8-F1
#
_cell.length_a   1.000
_cell.length_b   1.000
_cell.length_c   1.000
_cell.angle_alpha   90.00
_cell.angle_beta   90.00
_cell.angle_gamma   90.00
#
_symmetry.space_group_name_H-M   'P 1'
#
loop_
_entity.id
_entity.type
_entity.pdbx_description
1 polymer ?
#
loop_
_entity_poly.entity_id
_entity_poly.type
_entity_poly.pdbx_seq_one_letter_code
_entity_poly.pdbx_strand_id
1 'polypeptide(L)'
;MNTSQKLMKLATKPMSYQFSEAEKDFIKSQVPIGRFRIIYAIYKPHSSKGKYVCLIVDQMHEAVRKSGAENRYIKICDRPLTASEYDWEIKNYGSYNRRFVGYYFKTIEDLKEMDDYHSAVTPQKFIDECTKRGYFKNRPAQQVLAL
;
A
#
# COMPACT_ATOMS: atom_id res chain seq x y z
N MET A 1 15.94 -5.33 -28.91
CA MET A 1 15.89 -5.08 -27.45
C MET A 1 15.17 -6.27 -26.82
N ASN A 2 15.81 -6.99 -25.89
CA ASN A 2 15.15 -8.11 -25.23
C ASN A 2 14.10 -7.63 -24.21
N THR A 3 13.23 -8.53 -23.75
CA THR A 3 12.13 -8.23 -22.81
C THR A 3 12.63 -7.49 -21.56
N SER A 4 13.73 -7.94 -20.97
CA SER A 4 14.33 -7.35 -19.77
C SER A 4 14.80 -5.91 -20.01
N GLN A 5 15.45 -5.63 -21.15
CA GLN A 5 15.88 -4.28 -21.52
C GLN A 5 14.69 -3.35 -21.75
N LYS A 6 13.62 -3.84 -22.38
CA LYS A 6 12.39 -3.05 -22.59
C LYS A 6 11.73 -2.69 -21.26
N LEU A 7 11.61 -3.65 -20.36
CA LEU A 7 11.01 -3.45 -19.04
C LEU A 7 11.84 -2.46 -18.19
N MET A 8 13.17 -2.60 -18.21
CA MET A 8 14.08 -1.66 -17.52
C MET A 8 13.95 -0.24 -18.07
N LYS A 9 13.86 -0.06 -19.39
CA LYS A 9 13.66 1.25 -20.02
C LYS A 9 12.34 1.91 -19.56
N LEU A 10 11.26 1.13 -19.48
CA LEU A 10 9.97 1.62 -18.98
C LEU A 10 10.06 1.98 -17.49
N ALA A 11 10.75 1.15 -16.69
CA ALA A 11 10.91 1.41 -15.26
C ALA A 11 11.74 2.68 -14.95
N THR A 12 12.58 3.12 -15.88
CA THR A 12 13.39 4.35 -15.73
C THR A 12 12.68 5.63 -16.16
N LYS A 13 11.41 5.56 -16.59
CA LYS A 13 10.67 6.74 -17.04
C LYS A 13 10.39 7.70 -15.87
N PRO A 14 10.44 9.03 -16.11
CA PRO A 14 10.12 10.01 -15.08
C PRO A 14 8.64 9.92 -14.67
N MET A 15 8.29 10.40 -13.48
CA MET A 15 6.90 10.39 -12.98
C MET A 15 5.91 11.15 -13.88
N SER A 16 6.38 12.10 -14.69
CA SER A 16 5.55 12.84 -15.65
C SER A 16 5.21 12.05 -16.91
N TYR A 17 5.86 10.90 -17.14
CA TYR A 17 5.63 10.09 -18.33
C TYR A 17 4.30 9.35 -18.21
N GLN A 18 3.40 9.55 -19.17
CA GLN A 18 2.15 8.81 -19.27
C GLN A 18 2.34 7.62 -20.20
N PHE A 19 2.28 6.40 -19.66
CA PHE A 19 2.36 5.18 -20.48
C PHE A 19 1.17 5.08 -21.43
N SER A 20 1.45 4.71 -22.67
CA SER A 20 0.42 4.28 -23.64
C SER A 20 -0.22 2.96 -23.21
N GLU A 21 -1.41 2.64 -23.73
CA GLU A 21 -2.09 1.36 -23.44
C GLU A 21 -1.21 0.15 -23.83
N ALA A 22 -0.54 0.20 -24.98
CA ALA A 22 0.38 -0.85 -25.41
C ALA A 22 1.58 -1.04 -24.45
N GLU A 23 2.06 0.04 -23.82
CA GLU A 23 3.09 -0.06 -22.79
C GLU A 23 2.54 -0.66 -21.50
N LYS A 24 1.32 -0.27 -21.08
CA LYS A 24 0.65 -0.84 -19.90
C LYS A 24 0.40 -2.33 -20.07
N ASP A 25 -0.12 -2.75 -21.22
CA ASP A 25 -0.36 -4.17 -21.54
C ASP A 25 0.95 -4.97 -21.55
N PHE A 26 2.00 -4.39 -22.13
CA PHE A 26 3.33 -4.99 -22.08
C PHE A 26 3.82 -5.14 -20.63
N ILE A 27 3.71 -4.11 -19.78
CA ILE A 27 4.12 -4.19 -18.37
C ILE A 27 3.29 -5.27 -17.65
N LYS A 28 1.96 -5.28 -17.82
CA LYS A 28 1.07 -6.28 -17.20
C LYS A 28 1.46 -7.71 -17.57
N SER A 29 1.83 -7.94 -18.83
CA SER A 29 2.28 -9.26 -19.30
C SER A 29 3.58 -9.75 -18.63
N GLN A 30 4.40 -8.83 -18.12
CA GLN A 30 5.70 -9.14 -17.52
C GLN A 30 5.71 -9.01 -15.98
N VAL A 31 4.74 -8.28 -15.43
CA VAL A 31 4.67 -7.94 -14.01
C VAL A 31 3.27 -8.31 -13.50
N PRO A 32 3.00 -9.60 -13.24
CA PRO A 32 1.68 -10.06 -12.88
C PRO A 32 1.24 -9.50 -11.52
N ILE A 33 -0.06 -9.31 -11.34
CA ILE A 33 -0.66 -8.79 -10.10
C ILE A 33 -0.24 -9.57 -8.85
N GLY A 34 -0.02 -10.88 -8.97
CA GLY A 34 0.41 -11.73 -7.86
C GLY A 34 1.77 -11.36 -7.26
N ARG A 35 2.60 -10.60 -7.98
CA ARG A 35 3.89 -10.11 -7.50
C ARG A 35 3.76 -9.05 -6.39
N PHE A 36 2.57 -8.45 -6.27
CA PHE A 36 2.30 -7.34 -5.36
C PHE A 36 1.48 -7.80 -4.14
N ARG A 37 1.71 -7.16 -3.00
CA ARG A 37 0.87 -7.29 -1.80
C ARG A 37 0.60 -5.94 -1.17
N ILE A 38 -0.62 -5.76 -0.67
CA ILE A 38 -0.93 -4.70 0.29
C ILE A 38 -0.64 -5.23 1.69
N ILE A 39 0.27 -4.56 2.40
CA ILE A 39 0.59 -4.83 3.78
C ILE A 39 -0.11 -3.79 4.65
N TYR A 40 -0.90 -4.26 5.60
CA TYR A 40 -1.47 -3.44 6.66
C TYR A 40 -0.56 -3.48 7.88
N ALA A 41 -0.10 -2.30 8.30
CA ALA A 41 0.91 -2.20 9.33
C ALA A 41 0.72 -0.99 10.24
N ILE A 42 1.41 -1.01 11.37
CA ILE A 42 1.54 0.12 12.27
C ILE A 42 2.91 0.74 12.07
N TYR A 43 2.95 2.06 11.82
CA TYR A 43 4.22 2.74 11.64
C TYR A 43 4.97 2.90 12.96
N LYS A 44 6.27 2.60 12.94
CA LYS A 44 7.23 2.78 14.03
C LYS A 44 8.15 3.95 13.67
N PRO A 45 7.77 5.21 13.96
CA PRO A 45 8.67 6.32 13.74
C PRO A 45 9.91 6.19 14.64
N HIS A 46 11.07 6.63 14.15
CA HIS A 46 12.31 6.70 14.93
C HIS A 46 12.24 7.78 16.03
N SER A 47 11.29 8.71 15.94
CA SER A 47 11.01 9.73 16.96
C SER A 47 9.57 9.62 17.45
N SER A 48 9.28 10.16 18.63
CA SER A 48 7.94 10.13 19.28
C SER A 48 6.83 10.88 18.51
N LYS A 49 7.07 11.34 17.29
CA LYS A 49 6.12 12.12 16.50
C LYS A 49 5.01 11.24 15.91
N GLY A 50 3.92 11.14 16.65
CA GLY A 50 2.62 10.71 16.16
C GLY A 50 2.47 9.20 15.96
N LYS A 51 1.23 8.75 16.16
CA LYS A 51 0.81 7.38 15.89
C LYS A 51 0.22 7.35 14.47
N TYR A 52 0.75 6.50 13.60
CA TYR A 52 0.21 6.28 12.26
C TYR A 52 -0.04 4.79 12.01
N VAL A 53 -1.14 4.52 11.32
CA VAL A 53 -1.37 3.26 10.61
C VAL A 53 -0.91 3.42 9.17
N CYS A 54 -0.46 2.35 8.54
CA CYS A 54 0.01 2.40 7.16
C CYS A 54 -0.51 1.25 6.30
N LEU A 55 -0.73 1.61 5.05
CA LEU A 55 -0.97 0.70 3.93
C LEU A 55 0.30 0.75 3.08
N ILE A 56 0.93 -0.40 2.85
CA ILE A 56 2.20 -0.49 2.14
C ILE A 56 2.03 -1.42 0.95
N VAL A 57 2.25 -0.92 -0.26
CA VAL A 57 2.37 -1.74 -1.46
C VAL A 57 3.79 -2.31 -1.50
N ASP A 58 3.94 -3.62 -1.35
CA ASP A 58 5.20 -4.34 -1.61
C ASP A 58 5.16 -4.88 -3.04
N GLN A 59 5.96 -4.26 -3.92
CA GLN A 59 6.05 -4.61 -5.34
C GLN A 59 6.92 -5.86 -5.60
N MET A 60 7.53 -6.43 -4.54
CA MET A 60 8.36 -7.63 -4.60
C MET A 60 8.18 -8.46 -3.34
N HIS A 61 6.94 -8.87 -3.03
CA HIS A 61 6.64 -9.54 -1.76
C HIS A 61 7.34 -10.89 -1.57
N GLU A 62 7.77 -11.54 -2.66
CA GLU A 62 8.48 -12.81 -2.65
C GLU A 62 9.98 -12.66 -2.36
N ALA A 63 10.50 -11.43 -2.31
CA ALA A 63 11.92 -11.21 -2.07
C ALA A 63 12.30 -11.68 -0.66
N VAL A 64 13.20 -12.66 -0.62
CA VAL A 64 13.66 -13.34 0.61
C VAL A 64 14.44 -12.41 1.55
N ARG A 65 15.11 -11.39 0.99
CA ARG A 65 15.90 -10.45 1.78
C ARG A 65 15.01 -9.35 2.34
N LYS A 66 15.05 -9.20 3.67
CA LYS A 66 14.43 -8.06 4.35
C LYS A 66 15.16 -6.77 4.00
N SER A 67 14.40 -5.75 3.66
CA SER A 67 14.85 -4.37 3.50
C SER A 67 14.87 -3.67 4.86
N GLY A 68 15.79 -2.71 5.02
CA GLY A 68 15.76 -1.81 6.18
C GLY A 68 14.46 -1.00 6.31
N ALA A 69 13.69 -0.86 5.23
CA ALA A 69 12.36 -0.23 5.27
C ALA A 69 11.38 -0.99 6.17
N GLU A 70 11.47 -2.32 6.23
CA GLU A 70 10.60 -3.17 7.05
C GLU A 70 10.77 -2.92 8.55
N ASN A 71 11.94 -2.43 8.97
CA ASN A 71 12.18 -2.09 10.38
C ASN A 71 11.34 -0.90 10.86
N ARG A 72 10.74 -0.12 9.94
CA ARG A 72 9.95 1.07 10.24
C ARG A 72 8.48 0.78 10.50
N TYR A 73 8.04 -0.48 10.47
CA TYR A 73 6.64 -0.80 10.69
C TYR A 73 6.44 -2.19 11.32
N ILE A 74 5.27 -2.40 11.94
CA ILE A 74 4.81 -3.69 12.43
C ILE A 74 3.75 -4.20 11.46
N LYS A 75 4.08 -5.21 10.66
CA LYS A 75 3.09 -5.91 9.83
C LYS A 75 2.05 -6.61 10.71
N ILE A 76 0.77 -6.39 10.43
CA ILE A 76 -0.35 -7.05 11.11
C ILE A 76 -0.94 -8.15 10.22
N CYS A 77 -1.23 -7.81 8.96
CA CYS A 77 -1.71 -8.73 7.92
C CYS A 77 -1.38 -8.18 6.52
N ASP A 78 -1.65 -8.99 5.50
CA ASP A 78 -1.56 -8.58 4.09
C ASP A 78 -2.73 -9.11 3.28
N ARG A 79 -2.90 -8.55 2.08
CA ARG A 79 -3.84 -9.05 1.06
C ARG A 79 -3.27 -8.86 -0.35
N PRO A 80 -3.79 -9.59 -1.35
CA PRO A 80 -3.58 -9.25 -2.75
C PRO A 80 -4.12 -7.86 -3.11
N LEU A 81 -3.58 -7.27 -4.18
CA LEU A 81 -4.15 -6.06 -4.77
C LEU A 81 -5.49 -6.38 -5.43
N THR A 82 -6.39 -5.40 -5.42
CA THR A 82 -7.55 -5.34 -6.30
C THR A 82 -7.11 -5.01 -7.73
N ALA A 83 -8.01 -5.21 -8.70
CA ALA A 83 -7.74 -4.81 -10.09
C ALA A 83 -7.50 -3.30 -10.22
N SER A 84 -8.25 -2.49 -9.45
CA SER A 84 -8.12 -1.03 -9.43
C SER A 84 -6.74 -0.57 -8.91
N GLU A 85 -6.28 -1.16 -7.81
CA GLU A 85 -4.94 -0.88 -7.27
C GLU A 85 -3.84 -1.33 -8.23
N TYR A 86 -4.00 -2.50 -8.85
CA TYR A 86 -3.04 -2.99 -9.83
C TYR A 86 -2.95 -2.07 -11.05
N ASP A 87 -4.07 -1.58 -11.58
CA ASP A 87 -4.07 -0.61 -12.67
C ASP A 87 -3.39 0.70 -12.27
N TRP A 88 -3.55 1.13 -11.03
CA TRP A 88 -2.85 2.30 -10.49
C TRP A 88 -1.33 2.07 -10.41
N GLU A 89 -0.89 0.91 -9.92
CA GLU A 89 0.54 0.54 -9.88
C GLU A 89 1.14 0.47 -11.29
N ILE A 90 0.43 -0.09 -12.26
CA ILE A 90 0.89 -0.19 -13.66
C ILE A 90 1.02 1.19 -14.30
N LYS A 91 0.08 2.11 -14.03
CA LYS A 91 0.17 3.51 -14.50
C LYS A 91 1.40 4.23 -13.95
N ASN A 92 1.90 3.82 -12.80
CA ASN A 92 3.06 4.43 -12.13
C ASN A 92 4.30 3.51 -12.12
N TYR A 93 4.35 2.53 -13.02
CA TYR A 93 5.39 1.50 -13.02
C TYR A 93 6.79 2.11 -13.15
N GLY A 94 7.64 1.86 -12.14
CA GLY A 94 9.02 2.36 -12.06
C GLY A 94 9.18 3.86 -11.80
N SER A 95 8.12 4.65 -12.00
CA SER A 95 8.06 6.06 -11.59
C SER A 95 8.22 6.21 -10.07
N TYR A 96 7.77 5.21 -9.30
CA TYR A 96 8.17 5.00 -7.91
C TYR A 96 9.33 4.01 -7.87
N ASN A 97 10.58 4.50 -7.83
CA ASN A 97 11.78 3.65 -7.74
C ASN A 97 11.99 3.05 -6.33
N ARG A 98 10.91 2.58 -5.70
CA ARG A 98 10.92 2.01 -4.34
C ARG A 98 10.06 0.76 -4.34
N ARG A 99 10.66 -0.36 -3.94
CA ARG A 99 9.95 -1.63 -3.68
C ARG A 99 8.72 -1.44 -2.79
N PHE A 100 8.81 -0.54 -1.81
CA PHE A 100 7.75 -0.24 -0.86
C PHE A 100 7.20 1.16 -1.12
N VAL A 101 5.91 1.24 -1.42
CA VAL A 101 5.15 2.50 -1.49
C VAL A 101 4.22 2.55 -0.28
N GLY A 102 4.43 3.52 0.61
CA GLY A 102 3.72 3.61 1.88
C GLY A 102 2.76 4.80 1.94
N TYR A 103 1.53 4.54 2.36
CA TYR A 103 0.50 5.52 2.68
C TYR A 103 0.26 5.52 4.18
N TYR A 104 0.26 6.69 4.80
CA TYR A 104 0.25 6.84 6.25
C TYR A 104 -0.99 7.63 6.68
N PHE A 105 -1.73 7.09 7.64
CA PHE A 105 -2.98 7.64 8.12
C PHE A 105 -2.94 7.76 9.64
N LYS A 106 -3.59 8.79 10.19
CA LYS A 106 -3.67 8.98 11.64
C LYS A 106 -4.70 8.06 12.28
N THR A 107 -5.76 7.74 11.54
CA THR A 107 -6.89 6.95 12.02
C THR A 107 -7.18 5.81 11.06
N ILE A 108 -7.80 4.75 11.57
CA ILE A 108 -8.23 3.63 10.73
C ILE A 108 -9.35 4.04 9.78
N GLU A 109 -10.20 4.98 10.15
CA GLU A 109 -11.28 5.47 9.30
C GLU A 109 -10.73 6.09 8.01
N ASP A 110 -9.68 6.91 8.09
CA ASP A 110 -9.06 7.51 6.89
C ASP A 110 -8.45 6.45 5.96
N LEU A 111 -7.97 5.33 6.52
CA LEU A 111 -7.45 4.20 5.74
C LEU A 111 -8.58 3.39 5.11
N LYS A 112 -9.70 3.21 5.82
CA LYS A 112 -10.89 2.55 5.27
C LYS A 112 -11.46 3.31 4.08
N GLU A 113 -11.49 4.64 4.15
CA GLU A 113 -11.91 5.49 3.03
C GLU A 113 -11.04 5.25 1.77
N MET A 114 -9.73 5.01 1.95
CA MET A 114 -8.83 4.65 0.85
C MET A 114 -9.08 3.25 0.29
N ASP A 115 -9.31 2.26 1.16
CA ASP A 115 -9.68 0.91 0.73
C ASP A 115 -11.01 0.94 -0.05
N ASP A 116 -12.02 1.65 0.45
CA ASP A 116 -13.34 1.78 -0.18
C ASP A 116 -13.23 2.42 -1.57
N TYR A 117 -12.40 3.47 -1.73
CA TYR A 117 -12.12 4.08 -3.04
C TYR A 117 -11.56 3.08 -4.05
N HIS A 118 -10.78 2.10 -3.58
CA HIS A 118 -10.23 1.03 -4.40
C HIS A 118 -11.08 -0.25 -4.42
N SER A 119 -12.30 -0.22 -3.88
CA SER A 119 -13.16 -1.40 -3.75
C SER A 119 -12.50 -2.56 -3.01
N ALA A 120 -11.61 -2.24 -2.06
CA ALA A 120 -10.98 -3.18 -1.16
C ALA A 120 -11.71 -3.22 0.18
N VAL A 121 -11.55 -4.33 0.92
CA VAL A 121 -12.08 -4.46 2.27
C VAL A 121 -10.91 -4.49 3.24
N THR A 122 -10.90 -3.54 4.19
CA THR A 122 -9.91 -3.52 5.27
C THR A 122 -10.04 -4.79 6.13
N PRO A 123 -8.97 -5.59 6.31
CA PRO A 123 -9.06 -6.84 7.07
C PRO A 123 -9.47 -6.63 8.52
N GLN A 124 -10.42 -7.42 9.03
CA GLN A 124 -10.93 -7.30 10.39
C GLN A 124 -9.82 -7.41 11.45
N LYS A 125 -8.86 -8.32 11.26
CA LYS A 125 -7.68 -8.47 12.14
C LYS A 125 -6.90 -7.15 12.31
N PHE A 126 -6.81 -6.34 11.26
CA PHE A 126 -6.16 -5.05 11.33
C PHE A 126 -7.01 -4.02 12.07
N ILE A 127 -8.34 -4.05 11.85
CA ILE A 127 -9.30 -3.21 12.57
C ILE A 127 -9.20 -3.44 14.07
N ASP A 128 -9.23 -4.70 14.50
CA ASP A 128 -9.19 -5.06 15.92
C ASP A 128 -7.89 -4.57 16.59
N GLU A 129 -6.75 -4.74 15.90
CA GLU A 129 -5.45 -4.31 16.42
C GLU A 129 -5.32 -2.78 16.51
N CYS A 130 -5.89 -2.06 15.55
CA CYS A 130 -5.91 -0.60 15.54
C CYS A 130 -6.81 -0.04 16.64
N THR A 131 -8.01 -0.61 16.81
CA THR A 131 -8.95 -0.24 17.87
C THR A 131 -8.34 -0.47 19.24
N LYS A 132 -7.73 -1.64 19.47
CA LYS A 132 -7.02 -1.97 20.72
C LYS A 132 -5.94 -0.95 21.09
N ARG A 133 -5.27 -0.35 20.10
CA ARG A 133 -4.14 0.58 20.31
C ARG A 133 -4.52 2.06 20.22
N GLY A 134 -5.79 2.37 19.98
CA GLY A 134 -6.31 3.74 19.94
C GLY A 134 -6.09 4.47 18.60
N TYR A 135 -6.09 3.76 17.47
CA TYR A 135 -5.95 4.36 16.12
C TYR A 135 -7.31 4.62 15.47
N PHE A 136 -8.23 5.27 16.17
CA PHE A 136 -9.57 5.61 15.65
C PHE A 136 -9.85 7.10 15.86
N LYS A 137 -10.74 7.68 15.05
CA LYS A 137 -11.22 9.05 15.26
C LYS A 137 -11.83 9.11 16.67
N ASN A 138 -11.30 9.97 17.55
CA ASN A 138 -11.95 10.26 18.84
C ASN A 138 -13.39 10.71 18.54
N ARG A 139 -14.38 9.86 18.79
CA ARG A 139 -15.76 10.35 18.88
C ARG A 139 -15.77 11.32 20.06
N PRO A 140 -16.29 12.56 19.92
CA PRO A 140 -16.54 13.37 21.09
C PRO A 140 -17.38 12.55 22.07
N ALA A 141 -17.01 12.59 23.34
CA ALA A 141 -17.73 11.94 24.42
C ALA A 141 -19.09 12.63 24.60
N GLN A 142 -20.06 12.31 23.74
CA GLN A 142 -21.49 12.60 23.92
C GLN A 142 -22.28 11.98 22.77
N GLN A 143 -22.75 10.75 23.01
CA GLN A 143 -24.15 10.34 22.95
C GLN A 143 -24.22 8.82 23.22
N VAL A 144 -25.06 8.27 24.09
CA VAL A 144 -25.80 8.73 25.27
C VAL A 144 -26.55 7.48 25.74
N LEU A 145 -26.54 7.27 27.05
CA LEU A 145 -27.52 6.54 27.87
C LEU A 145 -27.80 5.06 27.62
N ALA A 146 -27.76 4.35 28.75
CA ALA A 146 -28.54 3.17 29.02
C ALA A 146 -29.96 3.28 28.46
N LEU A 147 -30.34 2.31 27.64
CA LEU A 147 -31.62 1.59 27.71
C LEU A 147 -31.34 0.14 27.33
#